data_AF-A0A847EY77-F1
#
_entry.id   AF-A0A847EY77-F1
#
_cell.length_a   1.000
_cell.length_b   1.000
_cell.length_c   1.000
_cell.angle_alpha   90.00
_cell.angle_beta   90.00
_cell.angle_gamma   90.00
#
_symmetry.space_group_name_H-M   'P 1'
#
loop_
_entity.id
_entity.type
_entity.pdbx_description
1 polymer ?
#
loop_
_entity_poly.entity_id
_entity_poly.type
_entity_poly.pdbx_seq_one_letter_code
_entity_poly.pdbx_strand_id
1 'polypeptide(L)'
;MKTNEKKVVEKKKSDKVKRGVSAGFVILCCFIIAQLFFNFVCGDPANFIDGNPKGHPIQGNIFGTLYKGGVIIPFVMTLLLTVITLSVERFFAMNRANGKGNLVQFVHDVKRKLDANDIKGAHELCNAQKGATANILNAALIRYEDVEKIDNLNNDEKAA
;
A
#
# COMPACT_ATOMS: atom_id res chain seq x y z
N MET A 1 16.27 2.76 51.24
CA MET A 1 16.74 2.76 49.84
C MET A 1 15.65 2.12 49.01
N LYS A 2 14.67 2.91 48.53
CA LYS A 2 13.44 2.42 47.92
C LYS A 2 13.64 2.24 46.41
N THR A 3 13.51 0.98 46.00
CA THR A 3 13.13 0.48 44.68
C THR A 3 12.08 1.36 43.98
N ASN A 4 12.23 1.59 42.67
CA ASN A 4 11.19 1.51 41.61
C ASN A 4 11.48 2.46 40.43
N GLU A 5 12.35 2.05 39.50
CA GLU A 5 12.44 2.65 38.16
C GLU A 5 12.32 1.56 37.08
N LYS A 6 11.25 0.78 37.17
CA LYS A 6 10.76 0.00 36.03
C LYS A 6 9.46 0.64 35.56
N LYS A 7 9.56 1.79 34.88
CA LYS A 7 8.49 2.25 34.00
C LYS A 7 8.31 1.15 32.97
N VAL A 8 7.18 0.44 33.11
CA VAL A 8 6.70 -0.58 32.21
C VAL A 8 6.62 0.03 30.82
N VAL A 9 7.65 -0.19 30.01
CA VAL A 9 7.53 -0.06 28.55
C VAL A 9 6.57 -1.16 28.15
N GLU A 10 5.27 -0.85 28.13
CA GLU A 10 4.27 -1.71 27.52
C GLU A 10 4.76 -2.04 26.11
N LYS A 11 5.24 -3.27 25.92
CA LYS A 11 5.46 -3.86 24.61
C LYS A 11 4.10 -3.86 23.93
N LYS A 12 3.77 -2.79 23.19
CA LYS A 12 2.66 -2.80 22.24
C LYS A 12 2.84 -4.05 21.38
N LYS A 13 1.93 -4.99 21.55
CA LYS A 13 1.80 -6.21 20.78
C LYS A 13 1.96 -5.80 19.32
N SER A 14 3.05 -6.23 18.69
CA SER A 14 3.29 -5.98 17.26
C SER A 14 2.14 -6.66 16.52
N ASP A 15 1.14 -5.86 16.15
CA ASP A 15 0.02 -6.33 15.36
C ASP A 15 0.63 -6.99 14.14
N LYS A 16 0.35 -8.28 13.96
CA LYS A 16 0.83 -9.05 12.81
C LYS A 16 0.50 -8.24 11.57
N VAL A 17 1.52 -7.60 10.99
CA VAL A 17 1.41 -6.93 9.70
C VAL A 17 0.87 -8.00 8.78
N LYS A 18 -0.37 -7.83 8.32
CA LYS A 18 -0.97 -8.71 7.32
C LYS A 18 -0.04 -8.62 6.13
N ARG A 19 0.88 -9.59 6.00
CA ARG A 19 1.77 -9.70 4.85
C ARG A 19 0.84 -9.71 3.65
N GLY A 20 1.03 -8.74 2.76
CA GLY A 20 0.33 -8.71 1.48
C GLY A 20 0.51 -10.03 0.75
N VAL A 21 -0.24 -10.21 -0.33
CA VAL A 21 -0.05 -11.37 -1.21
C VAL A 21 1.43 -11.45 -1.58
N SER A 22 2.03 -12.63 -1.45
CA SER A 22 3.46 -12.79 -1.76
C SER A 22 3.69 -12.43 -3.23
N ALA A 23 4.64 -11.52 -3.48
CA ALA A 23 5.00 -11.07 -4.83
C ALA A 23 5.30 -12.26 -5.77
N GLY A 24 5.85 -13.37 -5.24
CA GLY A 24 6.09 -14.58 -6.03
C GLY A 24 4.81 -15.25 -6.57
N PHE A 25 3.71 -15.24 -5.80
CA PHE A 25 2.43 -15.79 -6.25
C PHE A 25 1.83 -14.92 -7.36
N VAL A 26 1.93 -13.61 -7.23
CA VAL A 26 1.46 -12.63 -8.22
C VAL A 26 2.16 -12.84 -9.57
N ILE A 27 3.49 -12.98 -9.55
CA ILE A 27 4.30 -13.19 -10.76
C ILE A 27 3.93 -14.52 -11.45
N LEU A 28 3.77 -15.60 -10.68
CA LEU A 28 3.39 -16.91 -11.21
C LEU A 28 2.01 -16.87 -11.89
N CYS A 29 1.02 -16.24 -11.25
CA CYS A 29 -0.31 -16.07 -11.83
C CYS A 29 -0.28 -15.22 -13.11
N CYS A 30 0.47 -14.11 -13.12
CA CYS A 30 0.62 -13.26 -14.30
C CYS A 30 1.26 -14.01 -15.47
N PHE A 31 2.24 -14.88 -15.19
CA PHE A 31 2.90 -15.70 -16.21
C PHE A 31 1.92 -16.68 -16.89
N ILE A 32 1.12 -17.39 -16.09
CA ILE A 32 0.12 -18.33 -16.61
C ILE A 32 -0.92 -17.59 -17.46
N ILE A 33 -1.44 -16.46 -16.97
CA ILE A 33 -2.44 -15.66 -17.69
C ILE A 33 -1.89 -15.14 -19.02
N ALA A 34 -0.67 -14.62 -19.04
CA ALA A 34 -0.03 -14.14 -20.26
C ALA A 34 0.18 -15.25 -21.30
N GLN A 35 0.61 -16.43 -20.86
CA GLN A 35 0.82 -17.57 -21.74
C GLN A 35 -0.49 -18.10 -22.32
N LEU A 36 -1.56 -18.15 -21.50
CA LEU A 36 -2.90 -18.49 -21.97
C LEU A 36 -3.43 -17.44 -22.94
N PHE A 37 -3.25 -16.15 -22.67
CA PHE A 37 -3.67 -15.07 -23.56
C PHE A 37 -2.96 -15.13 -24.91
N PHE A 38 -1.65 -15.39 -24.93
CA PHE A 38 -0.91 -15.53 -26.18
C PHE A 38 -1.39 -16.72 -27.01
N ASN A 39 -1.60 -17.88 -26.39
CA ASN A 39 -2.01 -19.08 -27.11
C ASN A 39 -3.49 -19.02 -27.54
N PHE A 40 -4.37 -18.43 -26.72
CA PHE A 40 -5.82 -18.45 -26.95
C PHE A 40 -6.35 -17.23 -27.70
N VAL A 41 -5.76 -16.04 -27.50
CA VAL A 41 -6.23 -14.80 -28.16
C VAL A 41 -5.44 -14.51 -29.43
N CYS A 42 -4.11 -14.63 -29.38
CA CYS A 42 -3.26 -14.35 -30.54
C CYS A 42 -3.10 -15.59 -31.44
N GLY A 43 -3.13 -16.80 -30.87
CA GLY A 43 -3.06 -18.06 -31.61
C GLY A 43 -4.39 -18.56 -32.19
N ASP A 44 -5.48 -17.81 -32.02
CA ASP A 44 -6.78 -18.21 -32.57
C ASP A 44 -6.72 -18.31 -34.11
N PRO A 45 -7.13 -19.44 -34.70
CA PRO A 45 -7.05 -19.67 -36.15
C PRO A 45 -7.88 -18.65 -36.95
N ALA A 46 -8.88 -17.98 -36.35
CA ALA A 46 -9.64 -16.91 -37.00
C ALA A 46 -8.82 -15.64 -37.26
N ASN A 47 -7.62 -15.51 -36.67
CA ASN A 47 -6.73 -14.37 -36.92
C ASN A 47 -5.78 -14.56 -38.13
N PHE A 48 -5.78 -15.75 -38.75
CA PHE A 48 -4.87 -16.11 -39.83
C PHE A 48 -5.60 -16.45 -41.12
N ILE A 49 -4.99 -16.11 -42.26
CA ILE A 49 -5.52 -16.46 -43.58
C ILE A 49 -5.52 -17.99 -43.71
N ASP A 50 -6.64 -18.56 -44.19
CA ASP A 50 -6.90 -20.02 -44.29
C ASP A 50 -6.91 -20.80 -42.96
N GLY A 51 -7.06 -20.13 -41.81
CA GLY A 51 -7.11 -20.82 -40.51
C GLY A 51 -5.78 -21.44 -40.08
N ASN A 52 -4.68 -21.11 -40.77
CA ASN A 52 -3.37 -21.68 -40.51
C ASN A 52 -2.51 -20.71 -39.66
N PRO A 53 -2.22 -21.01 -38.39
CA PRO A 53 -1.42 -20.15 -37.51
C PRO A 53 0.05 -19.98 -37.96
N LYS A 54 0.52 -20.71 -38.98
CA LYS A 54 1.83 -20.51 -39.64
C LYS A 54 1.75 -19.63 -40.89
N GLY A 55 0.54 -19.32 -41.37
CA GLY A 55 0.28 -18.50 -42.55
C GLY A 55 0.51 -17.02 -42.31
N HIS A 56 0.11 -16.17 -43.27
CA HIS A 56 0.09 -14.73 -43.03
C HIS A 56 -1.14 -14.36 -42.18
N PRO A 57 -0.99 -13.46 -41.20
CA PRO A 57 -2.15 -12.93 -40.48
C PRO A 57 -3.08 -12.22 -41.46
N ILE A 58 -4.37 -12.23 -41.18
CA ILE A 58 -5.34 -11.50 -41.99
C ILE A 58 -4.95 -10.02 -41.99
N GLN A 59 -4.84 -9.40 -43.18
CA GLN A 59 -4.45 -7.99 -43.30
C GLN A 59 -5.41 -7.12 -42.48
N GLY A 60 -4.88 -6.37 -41.52
CA GLY A 60 -5.65 -5.54 -40.59
C GLY A 60 -5.91 -6.16 -39.21
N ASN A 61 -5.60 -7.45 -38.99
CA ASN A 61 -5.73 -8.06 -37.67
C ASN A 61 -4.42 -7.92 -36.86
N ILE A 62 -4.49 -7.07 -35.83
CA ILE A 62 -3.37 -6.73 -34.96
C ILE A 62 -2.92 -7.96 -34.14
N PHE A 63 -3.85 -8.83 -33.73
CA PHE A 63 -3.56 -10.00 -32.91
C PHE A 63 -2.82 -11.11 -33.67
N GLY A 64 -3.15 -11.31 -34.94
CA GLY A 64 -2.41 -12.25 -35.80
C GLY A 64 -0.99 -11.79 -36.13
N THR A 65 -0.82 -10.47 -36.37
CA THR A 65 0.51 -9.88 -36.56
C THR A 65 1.36 -9.98 -35.30
N LEU A 66 0.73 -9.79 -34.13
CA LEU A 66 1.38 -9.94 -32.83
C LEU A 66 1.82 -11.40 -32.59
N TYR A 67 1.00 -12.40 -32.92
CA TYR A 67 1.40 -13.81 -32.80
C TYR A 67 2.63 -14.17 -33.66
N LYS A 68 2.71 -13.60 -34.88
CA LYS A 68 3.89 -13.73 -35.74
C LYS A 68 5.16 -13.09 -35.17
N GLY A 69 5.02 -12.17 -34.21
CA GLY A 69 6.14 -11.64 -33.43
C GLY A 69 6.89 -12.73 -32.65
N GLY A 70 6.29 -13.91 -32.47
CA GLY A 70 6.93 -15.09 -31.93
C GLY A 70 6.98 -15.12 -30.40
N VAL A 71 7.85 -15.98 -29.87
CA VAL A 71 7.93 -16.31 -28.43
C VAL A 71 8.32 -15.10 -27.55
N ILE A 72 8.79 -14.01 -28.15
CA ILE A 72 9.10 -12.76 -27.42
C ILE A 72 7.85 -12.06 -26.88
N ILE A 73 6.70 -12.17 -27.55
CA ILE A 73 5.48 -11.46 -27.15
C ILE A 73 4.97 -11.88 -25.77
N PRO A 74 4.90 -13.17 -25.41
CA PRO A 74 4.60 -13.60 -24.04
C PRO A 74 5.46 -12.91 -23.00
N PHE A 75 6.77 -12.77 -23.22
CA PHE A 75 7.68 -12.11 -22.26
C PHE A 75 7.39 -10.62 -22.08
N VAL A 76 7.05 -9.92 -23.16
CA VAL A 76 6.66 -8.51 -23.07
C VAL A 76 5.31 -8.37 -22.37
N MET A 77 4.36 -9.27 -22.63
CA MET A 77 3.05 -9.30 -21.98
C MET A 77 3.15 -9.62 -20.48
N THR A 78 4.01 -10.56 -20.08
CA THR A 78 4.23 -10.89 -18.66
C THR A 78 4.85 -9.71 -17.92
N LEU A 79 5.81 -9.03 -18.53
CA LEU A 79 6.42 -7.83 -17.98
C LEU A 79 5.38 -6.71 -17.80
N LEU A 80 4.56 -6.46 -18.82
CA LEU A 80 3.48 -5.46 -18.79
C LEU A 80 2.47 -5.77 -17.66
N LEU A 81 1.96 -7.00 -17.61
CA LEU A 81 0.99 -7.41 -16.58
C LEU A 81 1.58 -7.36 -15.17
N THR A 82 2.86 -7.68 -15.01
CA THR A 82 3.54 -7.58 -13.71
C THR A 82 3.63 -6.13 -13.25
N VAL A 83 4.02 -5.19 -14.13
CA VAL A 83 4.09 -3.76 -13.80
C VAL A 83 2.71 -3.21 -13.44
N ILE A 84 1.67 -3.56 -14.18
CA ILE A 84 0.28 -3.16 -13.87
C ILE A 84 -0.15 -3.71 -12.52
N THR A 85 0.11 -4.99 -12.27
CA THR A 85 -0.32 -5.64 -11.01
C THR A 85 0.39 -5.06 -9.80
N LEU A 86 1.69 -4.81 -9.89
CA LEU A 86 2.45 -4.13 -8.83
C LEU A 86 1.97 -2.69 -8.62
N SER A 87 1.60 -1.99 -9.69
CA SER A 87 1.04 -0.65 -9.60
C SER A 87 -0.29 -0.65 -8.83
N VAL A 88 -1.17 -1.61 -9.13
CA VAL A 88 -2.46 -1.77 -8.47
C VAL A 88 -2.30 -2.21 -7.01
N GLU A 89 -1.43 -3.18 -6.72
CA GLU A 89 -1.11 -3.58 -5.35
C GLU A 89 -0.62 -2.38 -4.53
N ARG A 90 0.30 -1.59 -5.09
CA ARG A 90 0.85 -0.41 -4.44
C ARG A 90 -0.20 0.67 -4.25
N PHE A 91 -1.08 0.86 -5.22
CA PHE A 91 -2.18 1.80 -5.14
C PHE A 91 -3.13 1.44 -3.98
N PHE A 92 -3.55 0.17 -3.87
CA PHE A 92 -4.40 -0.28 -2.77
C PHE A 92 -3.69 -0.20 -1.41
N ALA A 93 -2.40 -0.53 -1.34
CA ALA A 93 -1.61 -0.41 -0.12
C ALA A 93 -1.51 1.05 0.36
N MET A 94 -1.25 1.99 -0.55
CA MET A 94 -1.21 3.43 -0.26
C MET A 94 -2.59 3.96 0.11
N ASN A 95 -3.63 3.54 -0.60
CA ASN A 95 -5.01 3.93 -0.29
C ASN A 95 -5.43 3.46 1.12
N ARG A 96 -5.01 2.25 1.52
CA ARG A 96 -5.23 1.75 2.89
C ARG A 96 -4.43 2.52 3.94
N ALA A 97 -3.23 2.99 3.61
CA ALA A 97 -2.38 3.75 4.53
C ALA A 97 -2.88 5.19 4.76
N ASN A 98 -3.55 5.79 3.78
CA ASN A 98 -4.03 7.18 3.84
C ASN A 98 -5.18 7.41 4.84
N GLY A 99 -5.86 6.36 5.29
CA GLY A 99 -6.96 6.45 6.26
C GLY A 99 -8.32 6.74 5.60
N LYS A 100 -9.34 7.02 6.41
CA LYS A 100 -10.75 7.12 5.97
C LYS A 100 -11.18 8.49 5.44
N GLY A 101 -10.32 9.51 5.49
CA GLY A 101 -10.69 10.88 5.16
C GLY A 101 -9.59 11.66 4.44
N ASN A 102 -9.91 12.88 4.02
CA ASN A 102 -8.96 13.78 3.38
C ASN A 102 -7.86 14.19 4.38
N LEU A 103 -6.62 13.80 4.08
CA LEU A 103 -5.46 14.08 4.92
C LEU A 103 -5.25 15.58 5.18
N VAL A 104 -5.50 16.42 4.17
CA VAL A 104 -5.25 17.86 4.26
C VAL A 104 -6.24 18.52 5.24
N GLN A 105 -7.52 18.15 5.14
CA GLN A 105 -8.56 18.64 6.06
C GLN A 105 -8.33 18.11 7.47
N PHE A 106 -7.95 16.85 7.61
CA PHE A 106 -7.63 16.26 8.91
C PHE A 106 -6.52 17.03 9.65
N VAL A 107 -5.42 17.36 8.98
CA VAL A 107 -4.31 18.13 9.59
C VAL A 107 -4.79 19.54 10.01
N HIS A 108 -5.61 20.18 9.17
CA HIS A 108 -6.17 21.50 9.48
C HIS A 108 -7.11 21.44 10.70
N ASP A 109 -7.98 20.44 10.79
CA ASP A 109 -8.94 20.28 11.88
C ASP A 109 -8.25 19.95 13.20
N VAL A 110 -7.22 19.10 13.19
CA VAL A 110 -6.40 18.82 14.37
C VAL A 110 -5.68 20.08 14.84
N LYS A 111 -5.10 20.86 13.93
CA LYS A 111 -4.45 22.14 14.29
C LYS A 111 -5.45 23.09 14.98
N ARG A 112 -6.65 23.24 14.41
CA ARG A 112 -7.69 24.11 15.00
C ARG A 112 -8.11 23.66 16.41
N LYS A 113 -8.17 22.35 16.63
CA LYS A 113 -8.48 21.77 17.96
C LYS A 113 -7.37 22.01 18.97
N LEU A 114 -6.11 21.91 18.52
CA LEU A 114 -4.94 22.20 19.34
C LEU A 114 -4.84 23.69 19.71
N ASP A 115 -5.09 24.58 18.75
CA ASP A 115 -5.12 26.04 19.00
C ASP A 115 -6.22 26.43 20.01
N ALA A 116 -7.32 25.67 20.06
CA ALA A 116 -8.40 25.81 21.03
C ALA A 116 -8.13 25.12 22.38
N ASN A 117 -6.92 24.58 22.61
CA ASN A 117 -6.55 23.76 23.78
C ASN A 117 -7.44 22.52 24.01
N ASP A 118 -8.11 22.00 22.98
CA ASP A 118 -8.97 20.83 23.05
C ASP A 118 -8.21 19.55 22.65
N ILE A 119 -7.36 19.07 23.57
CA ILE A 119 -6.50 17.87 23.37
C ILE A 119 -7.34 16.60 23.22
N LYS A 120 -8.45 16.49 23.98
CA LYS A 120 -9.36 15.34 23.92
C LYS A 120 -10.05 15.24 22.56
N GLY A 121 -10.54 16.36 22.02
CA GLY A 121 -11.12 16.39 20.68
C GLY A 121 -10.11 16.06 19.58
N ALA A 122 -8.84 16.43 19.75
CA ALA A 122 -7.77 16.04 18.82
C ALA A 122 -7.52 14.52 18.82
N HIS A 123 -7.59 13.86 19.98
CA HIS A 123 -7.51 12.40 20.09
C HIS A 123 -8.64 11.67 19.36
N GLU A 124 -9.88 12.16 19.50
CA GLU A 124 -11.05 11.58 18.83
C GLU A 124 -10.93 11.69 17.30
N LEU A 125 -10.48 12.84 16.77
CA LEU A 125 -10.23 13.01 15.33
C LEU A 125 -9.14 12.05 14.83
N CYS A 126 -8.05 11.88 15.58
CA CYS A 126 -7.00 10.92 15.22
C CYS A 126 -7.52 9.47 15.20
N ASN A 127 -8.35 9.11 16.18
CA ASN A 127 -9.01 7.81 16.24
C ASN A 127 -10.06 7.60 15.14
N ALA A 128 -10.66 8.66 14.60
CA ALA A 128 -11.58 8.57 13.47
C ALA A 128 -10.84 8.35 12.14
N GLN A 129 -9.73 9.07 11.91
CA GLN A 129 -8.98 9.01 10.65
C GLN A 129 -8.27 7.66 10.45
N LYS A 130 -7.71 7.06 11.51
CA LYS A 130 -7.00 5.74 11.53
C LYS A 130 -5.98 5.51 10.41
N GLY A 131 -5.45 6.57 9.81
CA GLY A 131 -4.39 6.52 8.80
C GLY A 131 -3.00 6.55 9.43
N ALA A 132 -1.96 6.45 8.59
CA ALA A 132 -0.56 6.52 9.03
C ALA A 132 -0.26 7.80 9.82
N THR A 133 -0.65 8.96 9.29
CA THR A 133 -0.44 10.27 9.95
C THR A 133 -1.24 10.40 11.25
N ALA A 134 -2.46 9.87 11.29
CA ALA A 134 -3.30 9.93 12.49
C ALA A 134 -2.71 9.09 13.64
N ASN A 135 -2.11 7.95 13.35
CA ASN A 135 -1.47 7.12 14.38
C ASN A 135 -0.20 7.80 14.96
N ILE A 136 0.55 8.52 14.12
CA ILE A 136 1.71 9.31 14.55
C ILE A 136 1.26 10.50 15.41
N LEU A 137 0.28 11.28 14.95
CA LEU A 137 -0.28 12.41 15.70
C LEU A 137 -0.86 11.97 17.05
N ASN A 138 -1.59 10.86 17.06
CA ASN A 138 -2.14 10.29 18.29
C ASN A 138 -1.02 9.93 19.29
N ALA A 139 0.07 9.31 18.82
CA ALA A 139 1.22 8.99 19.67
C ALA A 139 1.93 10.24 20.20
N ALA A 140 2.02 11.30 19.38
CA ALA A 140 2.58 12.58 19.80
C ALA A 140 1.71 13.26 20.88
N LEU A 141 0.38 13.26 20.72
CA LEU A 141 -0.55 13.80 21.70
C LEU A 141 -0.55 13.00 23.01
N ILE A 142 -0.50 11.67 22.95
CA ILE A 142 -0.34 10.82 24.14
C ILE A 142 0.94 11.21 24.88
N ARG A 143 2.05 11.37 24.14
CA ARG A 143 3.33 11.76 24.75
C ARG A 143 3.27 13.16 25.35
N TYR A 144 2.55 14.09 24.73
CA TYR A 144 2.33 15.43 25.26
C TYR A 144 1.60 15.38 26.61
N GLU A 145 0.49 14.65 26.69
CA GLU A 145 -0.23 14.45 27.96
C GLU A 145 0.63 13.75 29.03
N ASP A 146 1.45 12.77 28.62
CA ASP A 146 2.36 12.10 29.55
C ASP A 146 3.41 13.05 30.10
N VAL A 147 3.89 14.02 29.32
CA VAL A 147 4.85 15.03 29.79
C VAL A 147 4.15 16.03 30.72
N GLU A 148 2.95 16.47 30.39
CA GLU A 148 2.16 17.40 31.22
C GLU A 148 1.79 16.80 32.58
N LYS A 149 1.57 15.49 32.64
CA LYS A 149 1.33 14.76 33.90
C LYS A 149 2.59 14.53 34.74
N ILE A 150 3.79 14.68 34.16
CA ILE A 150 5.07 14.59 34.88
C ILE A 150 5.44 16.00 35.37
N ASP A 151 4.70 16.49 36.36
CA ASP A 151 4.93 17.81 37.00
C ASP A 151 6.02 17.76 38.10
N ASN A 152 6.82 16.70 38.17
CA ASN A 152 7.79 16.49 39.27
C ASN A 152 9.16 15.95 38.82
N LEU A 153 9.69 16.40 37.68
CA LEU A 153 11.14 16.30 37.44
C LEU A 153 11.74 17.70 37.37
N ASN A 154 12.59 17.99 38.36
CA ASN A 154 13.37 19.21 38.47
C ASN A 154 14.27 19.35 37.22
N ASN A 155 14.63 20.59 36.89
CA ASN A 155 15.22 21.01 35.60
C ASN A 155 16.57 20.34 35.22
N ASP A 156 17.08 19.43 36.05
CA ASP A 156 18.41 18.83 35.96
C ASP A 156 18.45 17.52 35.15
N GLU A 157 17.33 16.81 34.99
CA GLU A 157 17.24 15.56 34.18
C GLU A 157 16.83 15.79 32.72
N LYS A 158 16.55 17.04 32.34
CA LYS A 158 16.08 17.39 30.99
C LYS A 158 17.22 17.58 29.97
N ALA A 159 18.48 17.50 30.41
CA ALA A 159 19.67 17.83 29.62
C ALA A 159 20.68 16.68 29.47
N ALA A 160 20.34 15.45 29.87
CA ALA A 160 21.19 14.26 29.71
C ALA A 160 20.58 13.23 28.75
#